data_AF-A0A834DDD2-F1
#
_entry.id   AF-A0A834DDD2-F1
#
_cell.length_a   1.000
_cell.length_b   1.000
_cell.length_c   1.000
_cell.angle_alpha   90.00
_cell.angle_beta   90.00
_cell.angle_gamma   90.00
#
_symmetry.space_group_name_H-M   'P 1'
#
loop_
_entity.id
_entity.type
_entity.pdbx_description
1 polymer ?
#
loop_
_entity_poly.entity_id
_entity_poly.type
_entity_poly.pdbx_seq_one_letter_code
_entity_poly.pdbx_strand_id
1 'polypeptide(L)'
;MSMEDPFFVVKGEVQKAVNTAQGLFQRWTELLQDPSAATREEIDWTTNELRNNLRSIEWDLEDLDETINILVGAACAVGGKRQRSEFPYSGFKHID
;
A
#
# COMPACT_ATOMS: atom_id res chain seq x y z
N MET A 1 16.99 22.49 -0.33
CA MET A 1 16.44 21.15 -0.60
C MET A 1 14.98 21.34 -0.98
N SER A 2 14.54 20.81 -2.13
CA SER A 2 13.12 20.79 -2.50
C SER A 2 12.42 19.72 -1.68
N MET A 3 11.27 20.05 -1.09
CA MET A 3 10.43 19.09 -0.39
C MET A 3 9.88 18.10 -1.43
N GLU A 4 10.17 16.80 -1.28
CA GLU A 4 9.53 15.77 -2.11
C GLU A 4 8.02 15.82 -1.90
N ASP A 5 7.27 15.56 -2.98
CA ASP A 5 5.82 15.54 -2.92
C ASP A 5 5.36 14.50 -1.89
N PRO A 6 4.51 14.86 -0.91
CA PRO A 6 4.03 13.95 0.11
C PRO A 6 3.43 12.65 -0.44
N PHE A 7 2.78 12.69 -1.62
CA PHE A 7 2.25 11.49 -2.26
C PHE A 7 3.37 10.51 -2.67
N PHE A 8 4.47 11.02 -3.23
CA PHE A 8 5.59 10.17 -3.65
C PHE A 8 6.38 9.62 -2.46
N VAL A 9 6.45 10.38 -1.36
CA VAL A 9 7.03 9.90 -0.09
C VAL A 9 6.23 8.71 0.44
N VAL A 10 4.91 8.88 0.63
CA VAL A 10 4.05 7.82 1.17
C VAL A 10 4.02 6.60 0.23
N LYS A 11 3.94 6.81 -1.09
CA LYS A 11 4.07 5.72 -2.07
C LYS A 11 5.38 4.95 -1.89
N GLY A 12 6.49 5.64 -1.66
CA GLY A 12 7.79 5.03 -1.40
C GLY A 12 7.82 4.21 -0.10
N GLU A 13 7.18 4.72 0.95
CA GLU A 13 7.06 4.04 2.24
C GLU A 13 6.22 2.77 2.15
N VAL A 14 5.05 2.84 1.51
CA VAL A 14 4.19 1.66 1.24
C VAL A 14 4.94 0.63 0.40
N GLN A 15 5.63 1.05 -0.67
CA GLN A 15 6.40 0.13 -1.51
C GLN A 15 7.52 -0.56 -0.73
N LYS A 16 8.18 0.16 0.18
CA LYS A 16 9.22 -0.40 1.05
C LYS A 16 8.62 -1.42 2.04
N ALA A 17 7.48 -1.11 2.65
CA ALA A 17 6.78 -2.02 3.55
C ALA A 17 6.36 -3.31 2.84
N VAL A 18 5.83 -3.21 1.61
CA VAL A 18 5.47 -4.36 0.78
C VAL A 18 6.69 -5.24 0.48
N ASN A 19 7.83 -4.65 0.13
CA ASN A 19 9.05 -5.40 -0.15
C ASN A 19 9.54 -6.16 1.11
N THR A 20 9.46 -5.53 2.28
CA THR A 20 9.76 -6.20 3.56
C THR A 20 8.80 -7.36 3.82
N ALA A 21 7.50 -7.15 3.62
CA ALA A 21 6.48 -8.18 3.80
C ALA A 21 6.70 -9.38 2.86
N GLN A 22 7.14 -9.14 1.62
CA GLN A 22 7.49 -10.21 0.67
C GLN A 22 8.66 -11.06 1.17
N GLY A 23 9.72 -10.44 1.71
CA GLY A 23 10.85 -11.16 2.30
C GLY A 23 10.43 -11.99 3.53
N LEU A 24 9.62 -11.41 4.41
CA LEU A 24 9.06 -12.11 5.58
C LEU A 24 8.17 -13.28 5.15
N PHE A 25 7.36 -13.12 4.11
CA PHE A 25 6.50 -14.18 3.58
C PHE A 25 7.30 -15.34 2.97
N GLN A 26 8.39 -15.04 2.25
CA GLN A 26 9.30 -16.07 1.75
C GLN A 26 9.90 -16.86 2.91
N ARG A 27 10.47 -16.16 3.90
CA ARG A 27 11.04 -16.82 5.09
C ARG A 27 10.01 -17.65 5.84
N TRP A 28 8.83 -17.09 6.07
CA TRP A 28 7.72 -17.80 6.71
C TRP A 28 7.35 -19.08 5.98
N THR A 29 7.32 -19.04 4.64
CA THR A 29 7.04 -20.21 3.81
C THR A 29 8.11 -21.29 3.94
N GLU A 30 9.39 -20.91 3.94
CA GLU A 30 10.51 -21.85 4.16
C GLU A 30 10.41 -22.55 5.53
N LEU A 31 10.13 -21.78 6.59
CA LEU A 31 10.01 -22.31 7.96
C LEU A 31 8.85 -23.32 8.10
N LEU A 32 7.77 -23.13 7.34
CA LEU A 32 6.64 -24.07 7.34
C LEU A 32 6.91 -25.33 6.49
N GLN A 33 7.77 -25.24 5.47
CA GLN A 33 8.13 -26.37 4.62
C GLN A 33 9.09 -27.33 5.31
N ASP A 34 9.99 -26.82 6.17
CA ASP A 34 10.89 -27.64 6.98
C ASP A 34 10.76 -27.32 8.49
N PRO A 35 9.76 -27.90 9.18
CA PRO A 35 9.58 -27.72 10.62
C PRO A 35 10.74 -28.26 11.46
N SER A 36 11.64 -29.07 10.88
CA SER A 36 12.80 -29.62 11.60
C SER A 36 13.97 -28.64 11.67
N ALA A 37 14.05 -27.71 10.71
CA ALA A 37 15.06 -26.65 10.66
C ALA A 37 14.64 -25.37 11.40
N ALA A 38 13.35 -25.24 11.73
CA ALA A 38 12.76 -24.04 12.33
C ALA A 38 12.46 -24.22 13.82
N THR A 39 12.81 -23.22 14.64
CA THR A 39 12.34 -23.20 16.03
C THR A 39 10.92 -22.64 16.09
N ARG A 40 10.13 -23.05 17.10
CA ARG A 40 8.78 -22.50 17.30
C ARG A 40 8.81 -20.97 17.51
N GLU A 41 9.82 -20.49 18.22
CA GLU A 41 10.03 -19.06 18.45
C GLU A 41 10.27 -18.29 17.16
N GLU A 42 11.05 -18.84 16.23
CA GLU A 42 11.31 -18.22 14.93
C GLU A 42 10.04 -18.18 14.06
N ILE A 43 9.25 -19.26 14.08
CA ILE A 43 7.96 -19.31 13.37
C ILE A 43 6.99 -18.27 13.94
N ASP A 44 6.86 -18.21 15.27
CA ASP A 44 5.96 -17.29 15.96
C ASP A 44 6.38 -15.83 15.71
N TRP A 45 7.68 -15.52 15.80
CA TRP A 45 8.22 -14.20 15.51
C TRP A 45 7.98 -13.79 14.05
N THR A 46 8.34 -14.65 13.09
CA THR A 46 8.18 -14.34 11.65
C THR A 46 6.72 -14.14 11.29
N THR A 47 5.83 -14.96 11.88
CA THR A 47 4.38 -14.83 11.69
C THR A 47 3.86 -13.51 12.26
N ASN A 48 4.28 -13.13 13.46
CA ASN A 48 3.85 -11.89 14.09
C ASN A 48 4.35 -10.66 13.33
N GLU A 49 5.61 -10.69 12.91
CA GLU A 49 6.25 -9.58 12.18
C GLU A 49 5.59 -9.36 10.81
N LEU A 50 5.28 -10.45 10.09
CA LEU A 50 4.55 -10.40 8.84
C LEU A 50 3.15 -9.78 9.04
N ARG A 51 2.41 -10.20 10.08
CA ARG A 51 1.08 -9.65 10.37
C ARG A 51 1.12 -8.17 10.73
N ASN A 52 2.14 -7.73 11.45
CA ASN A 52 2.31 -6.32 11.80
C ASN A 52 2.65 -5.48 10.57
N ASN A 53 3.53 -5.96 9.69
CA ASN A 53 3.82 -5.29 8.42
C ASN A 53 2.57 -5.15 7.56
N LEU A 54 1.82 -6.24 7.38
CA LEU A 54 0.58 -6.22 6.59
C LEU A 54 -0.46 -5.24 7.17
N ARG A 55 -0.63 -5.22 8.49
CA ARG A 55 -1.54 -4.26 9.15
C ARG A 55 -1.12 -2.81 8.92
N SER A 56 0.18 -2.51 8.98
CA SER A 56 0.68 -1.16 8.70
C SER A 56 0.37 -0.76 7.26
N ILE A 57 0.58 -1.67 6.30
CA ILE A 57 0.27 -1.43 4.89
C ILE A 57 -1.23 -1.18 4.69
N GLU A 58 -2.10 -1.96 5.35
CA GLU A 58 -3.55 -1.76 5.29
C GLU A 58 -3.94 -0.36 5.76
N TRP A 59 -3.41 0.09 6.90
CA TRP A 59 -3.66 1.44 7.41
C TRP A 59 -3.13 2.53 6.47
N ASP A 60 -1.91 2.38 5.95
CA ASP A 60 -1.35 3.36 5.00
C ASP A 60 -2.20 3.48 3.72
N LEU A 61 -2.78 2.36 3.26
CA LEU A 61 -3.67 2.34 2.09
C LEU A 61 -5.05 2.95 2.39
N GLU A 62 -5.58 2.74 3.59
CA GLU A 62 -6.82 3.39 4.07
C GLU A 62 -6.64 4.91 4.09
N ASP A 63 -5.55 5.41 4.68
CA ASP A 63 -5.23 6.84 4.75
C ASP A 63 -5.02 7.47 3.35
N LEU A 64 -4.39 6.72 2.43
CA LEU A 64 -4.24 7.14 1.04
C LEU A 64 -5.58 7.24 0.31
N ASP A 65 -6.49 6.29 0.50
CA ASP A 65 -7.83 6.32 -0.11
C ASP A 65 -8.67 7.49 0.44
N GLU A 66 -8.62 7.73 1.76
CA GLU A 66 -9.23 8.91 2.39
C GLU A 66 -8.69 10.22 1.78
N THR A 67 -7.36 10.30 1.59
CA THR A 67 -6.72 11.48 1.00
C THR A 67 -7.18 11.71 -0.44
N ILE A 68 -7.28 10.66 -1.26
CA ILE A 68 -7.79 10.75 -2.63
C ILE A 68 -9.25 11.23 -2.62
N ASN A 69 -10.08 10.69 -1.74
CA ASN A 69 -11.48 11.08 -1.60
C ASN A 69 -11.63 12.56 -1.19
N ILE A 70 -10.78 13.07 -0.30
CA ILE A 70 -10.74 14.49 0.07
C ILE A 70 -10.35 15.37 -1.14
N LEU A 71 -9.31 14.99 -1.88
CA LEU A 71 -8.84 15.74 -3.05
C LEU A 71 -9.88 15.76 -4.18
N VAL A 72 -10.52 14.63 -4.46
CA VAL A 72 -11.59 14.50 -5.46
C VAL A 72 -12.85 15.25 -5.01
N GLY A 73 -13.23 15.13 -3.74
CA GLY A 73 -14.36 15.86 -3.14
C GLY A 73 -14.16 17.37 -3.16
N ALA A 74 -12.95 17.84 -2.81
CA ALA A 74 -12.58 19.25 -2.89
C ALA A 74 -12.58 19.77 -4.34
N ALA A 75 -12.07 18.99 -5.29
CA ALA A 75 -12.15 19.32 -6.72
C ALA A 75 -13.60 19.45 -7.20
N CYS A 76 -14.50 18.56 -6.75
CA CYS A 76 -15.94 18.66 -7.01
C CYS A 76 -16.59 19.89 -6.34
N ALA A 77 -16.10 20.33 -5.18
CA ALA A 77 -16.61 21.51 -4.48
C ALA A 77 -16.13 22.83 -5.10
N VAL A 78 -14.90 22.88 -5.60
CA VAL A 78 -14.33 24.05 -6.30
C VAL A 78 -14.85 24.14 -7.75
N GLY A 79 -15.19 23.00 -8.36
CA GLY A 79 -15.91 22.91 -9.63
C GLY A 79 -17.41 23.18 -9.47
N GLY A 80 -17.77 24.44 -9.20
CA GLY A 80 -19.17 24.87 -9.13
C GLY A 80 -20.00 24.30 -10.28
N LYS A 81 -21.03 23.52 -9.92
CA LYS A 81 -22.12 22.98 -10.77
C LYS A 81 -21.80 22.98 -12.28
N ARG A 82 -21.10 21.96 -12.78
CA ARG A 82 -21.21 21.59 -14.21
C ARG A 82 -21.70 20.16 -14.34
N GLN A 83 -22.59 20.02 -15.32
CA GLN A 83 -23.45 18.87 -15.60
C GLN A 83 -22.78 17.52 -15.37
N ARG A 84 -23.56 16.66 -14.71
CA ARG A 84 -23.50 15.20 -14.79
C ARG A 84 -23.45 14.74 -16.25
N SER A 85 -22.25 14.53 -16.78
CA SER A 85 -22.02 13.69 -17.97
C SER A 85 -20.60 13.17 -17.94
N GLU A 86 -20.49 11.87 -17.62
CA GLU A 86 -19.37 10.97 -17.96
C GLU A 86 -17.97 11.36 -17.46
N PHE A 87 -17.55 10.76 -16.35
CA PHE A 87 -16.12 10.53 -16.08
C PHE A 87 -15.64 9.41 -17.02
N PRO A 88 -14.72 9.65 -17.98
CA PRO A 88 -14.18 8.57 -18.79
C PRO A 88 -12.97 7.99 -18.07
N TYR A 89 -13.14 6.84 -17.38
CA TYR A 89 -12.05 5.94 -17.00
C TYR A 89 -11.45 5.21 -18.22
N SER A 90 -11.23 5.90 -19.35
CA SER A 90 -10.78 5.31 -20.61
C SER A 90 -9.55 6.01 -21.18
N GLY A 91 -8.57 6.33 -20.32
CA GLY A 91 -7.35 7.05 -20.71
C GLY A 91 -6.04 6.27 -20.63
N PHE A 92 -5.98 5.09 -19.99
CA PHE A 92 -4.74 4.29 -19.89
C PHE A 92 -4.65 3.25 -21.02
N LYS A 93 -4.62 3.70 -22.28
CA LYS A 93 -4.15 2.90 -23.42
C LYS A 93 -3.45 3.80 -24.45
N HIS A 94 -2.22 4.20 -24.18
CA HIS A 94 -1.15 4.26 -25.18
C HIS A 94 0.18 4.48 -24.46
N ILE A 95 0.96 3.40 -24.40
CA ILE A 95 2.42 3.46 -24.30
C ILE A 95 2.88 3.33 -25.74
N ASP A 96 3.54 4.36 -26.26
CA ASP A 96 4.60 4.19 -27.24
C ASP A 96 5.94 4.25 -26.48
#